data_AF-A0A2N2XZM5-F1
#
_entry.id   AF-A0A2N2XZM5-F1
#
_cell.length_a   1.000
_cell.length_b   1.000
_cell.length_c   1.000
_cell.angle_alpha   90.00
_cell.angle_beta   90.00
_cell.angle_gamma   90.00
#
_symmetry.space_group_name_H-M   'P 1'
#
loop_
_entity.id
_entity.type
_entity.pdbx_description
1 polymer ?
#
loop_
_entity_poly.entity_id
_entity_poly.type
_entity_poly.pdbx_seq_one_letter_code
_entity_poly.pdbx_strand_id
1 'polypeptide(L)'
;MKKLLFFLFVSLITNFSWSQCAKPILVTPENVSTITDPYQLTFIHEIPKNYVDSLVYTLLHSKSLIDQQKIVETIAKTGTQEAFLLLWVASIHPLVFEDMNPFGTLCAIIDHSNGPSLLNKYFFKNSVKVLETSDHLTNKYNFKQAILKECAKKKPKAYFCTVRNKALDPDLGDINPRKYDKQIIKIINRNSNTKNPQCIKNIIKEVTELPFVEDILWDGCYEKLCIYPAYYHLMVIMNIDNKKVERYYSMKGAKFVYFGIRWRGEGLLGRTIETNKNKLVVVNTGYSPGSIDAARAYCETKKNQN
;
A
#
# COMPACT_ATOMS: atom_id res chain seq x y z
N MET A 1 -9.03 32.70 -31.26
CA MET A 1 -8.04 32.59 -30.17
C MET A 1 -8.43 31.66 -29.01
N LYS A 2 -9.68 31.61 -28.53
CA LYS A 2 -10.06 30.75 -27.38
C LYS A 2 -9.90 29.23 -27.58
N LYS A 3 -10.03 28.72 -28.81
CA LYS A 3 -9.84 27.29 -29.13
C LYS A 3 -8.37 26.84 -29.16
N LEU A 4 -7.43 27.75 -29.40
CA LEU A 4 -5.99 27.44 -29.46
C LEU A 4 -5.39 27.26 -28.05
N LEU A 5 -5.87 28.05 -27.08
CA LEU A 5 -5.49 27.92 -25.67
C LEU A 5 -6.00 26.61 -25.04
N PHE A 6 -7.16 26.11 -25.45
CA PHE A 6 -7.70 24.84 -24.96
C PHE A 6 -6.86 23.63 -25.41
N PHE A 7 -6.38 23.63 -26.66
CA PHE A 7 -5.52 22.56 -27.17
C PHE A 7 -4.12 22.56 -26.52
N LEU A 8 -3.56 23.73 -26.22
CA LEU A 8 -2.29 23.85 -25.48
C LEU A 8 -2.40 23.32 -24.04
N PHE A 9 -3.56 23.50 -23.39
CA PHE A 9 -3.78 23.02 -22.03
C PHE A 9 -3.94 21.48 -21.97
N VAL A 10 -4.58 20.88 -22.97
CA VAL A 10 -4.74 19.42 -23.06
C VAL A 10 -3.40 18.72 -23.35
N SER A 11 -2.50 19.34 -24.13
CA SER A 11 -1.17 18.77 -24.39
C SER A 11 -0.16 18.87 -23.24
N LEU A 12 -0.39 19.79 -22.29
CA LEU A 12 0.49 19.95 -21.11
C LEU A 12 0.17 18.93 -20.01
N ILE A 13 -1.06 18.40 -19.96
CA ILE A 13 -1.48 17.42 -18.95
C ILE A 13 -1.08 15.98 -19.35
N THR A 14 -0.86 15.69 -20.63
CA THR A 14 -0.51 14.33 -21.09
C THR A 14 0.96 13.95 -20.91
N ASN A 15 1.84 14.89 -20.55
CA ASN A 15 3.28 14.63 -20.42
C ASN A 15 3.76 14.35 -18.98
N PHE A 16 2.89 14.43 -17.98
CA PHE A 16 3.21 13.94 -16.63
C PHE A 16 2.73 12.50 -16.43
N SER A 17 3.03 11.64 -17.39
CA SER A 17 3.13 10.21 -17.09
C SER A 17 4.48 10.00 -16.42
N TRP A 18 4.52 10.20 -15.09
CA TRP A 18 5.64 9.79 -14.24
C TRP A 18 5.69 8.26 -14.25
N SER A 19 6.14 7.71 -15.37
CA SER A 19 6.41 6.29 -15.48
C SER A 19 7.49 5.97 -14.47
N GLN A 20 7.20 5.05 -13.54
CA GLN A 20 8.20 4.51 -12.62
C GLN A 20 9.42 3.91 -13.35
N CYS A 21 9.27 3.68 -14.67
CA CYS A 21 10.23 3.04 -15.54
C CYS A 21 10.52 3.86 -16.80
N ALA A 22 11.80 4.14 -17.09
CA ALA A 22 12.19 4.58 -18.42
C ALA A 22 12.08 3.45 -19.46
N LYS A 23 12.36 2.20 -19.06
CA LYS A 23 12.35 1.01 -19.92
C LYS A 23 11.81 -0.21 -19.16
N PRO A 24 10.48 -0.45 -19.17
CA PRO A 24 9.90 -1.62 -18.51
C PRO A 24 10.35 -2.91 -19.20
N ILE A 25 10.77 -3.89 -18.40
CA ILE A 25 11.18 -5.22 -18.86
C ILE A 25 10.09 -6.21 -18.47
N LEU A 26 9.64 -7.04 -19.41
CA LEU A 26 8.66 -8.10 -19.13
C LEU A 26 9.26 -9.11 -18.15
N VAL A 27 8.53 -9.45 -17.09
CA VAL A 27 8.94 -10.49 -16.14
C VAL A 27 8.88 -11.85 -16.84
N THR A 28 10.00 -12.58 -16.77
CA THR A 28 10.19 -13.92 -17.30
C THR A 28 10.85 -14.80 -16.24
N PRO A 29 10.76 -16.14 -16.33
CA PRO A 29 11.48 -17.03 -15.41
C PRO A 29 12.99 -16.75 -15.35
N GLU A 30 13.58 -16.27 -16.44
CA GLU A 30 15.03 -16.04 -16.55
C GLU A 30 15.46 -14.73 -15.87
N ASN A 31 14.56 -13.74 -15.74
CA ASN A 31 14.91 -12.42 -15.21
C ASN A 31 14.25 -12.06 -13.88
N VAL A 32 13.30 -12.86 -13.39
CA VAL A 32 12.58 -12.59 -12.13
C VAL A 32 13.52 -12.52 -10.92
N SER A 33 14.64 -13.26 -10.93
CA SER A 33 15.67 -13.23 -9.89
C SER A 33 16.44 -11.91 -9.85
N THR A 34 16.41 -11.11 -10.91
CA THR A 34 17.05 -9.77 -10.96
C THR A 34 16.23 -8.69 -10.25
N ILE A 35 15.00 -9.01 -9.84
CA ILE A 35 14.16 -8.14 -9.04
C ILE A 35 14.64 -8.22 -7.59
N THR A 36 15.06 -7.09 -7.06
CA THR A 36 15.62 -6.96 -5.71
C THR A 36 14.65 -6.29 -4.73
N ASP A 37 13.75 -5.45 -5.25
CA ASP A 37 12.77 -4.67 -4.49
C ASP A 37 11.37 -4.86 -5.12
N PRO A 38 10.31 -5.19 -4.35
CA PRO A 38 8.94 -5.30 -4.85
C PRO A 38 8.46 -4.09 -5.66
N TYR A 39 8.97 -2.91 -5.32
CA TYR A 39 8.60 -1.65 -5.97
C TYR A 39 9.29 -1.44 -7.33
N GLN A 40 10.14 -2.38 -7.76
CA GLN A 40 10.58 -2.46 -9.15
C GLN A 40 9.46 -2.97 -10.07
N LEU A 41 8.45 -3.68 -9.54
CA LEU A 41 7.28 -4.10 -10.30
C LEU A 41 6.44 -2.88 -10.66
N THR A 42 6.16 -2.66 -11.95
CA THR A 42 5.48 -1.45 -12.43
C THR A 42 4.01 -1.33 -11.99
N PHE A 43 3.48 -2.34 -11.29
CA PHE A 43 2.11 -2.37 -10.78
C PHE A 43 2.04 -2.30 -9.25
N ILE A 44 3.19 -2.23 -8.57
CA ILE A 44 3.27 -2.04 -7.11
C ILE A 44 4.01 -0.74 -6.81
N HIS A 45 3.46 0.07 -5.90
CA HIS A 45 4.02 1.38 -5.56
C HIS A 45 4.49 1.43 -4.12
N GLU A 46 5.69 1.96 -3.89
CA GLU A 46 6.20 2.16 -2.52
C GLU A 46 5.33 3.14 -1.74
N ILE A 47 4.95 4.22 -2.40
CA ILE A 47 3.90 5.12 -1.92
C ILE A 47 2.58 4.52 -2.38
N PRO A 48 1.76 3.98 -1.46
CA PRO A 48 0.59 3.21 -1.86
C PRO A 48 -0.39 4.04 -2.68
N LYS A 49 -0.68 3.61 -3.91
CA LYS A 49 -1.71 4.23 -4.76
C LYS A 49 -3.02 3.46 -4.73
N ASN A 50 -2.95 2.17 -4.38
CA ASN A 50 -4.11 1.31 -4.24
C ASN A 50 -4.05 0.46 -2.95
N TYR A 51 -5.12 -0.30 -2.72
CA TYR A 51 -5.23 -1.14 -1.53
C TYR A 51 -4.22 -2.29 -1.50
N VAL A 52 -3.87 -2.86 -2.67
CA VAL A 52 -2.83 -3.91 -2.76
C VAL A 52 -1.47 -3.35 -2.38
N ASP A 53 -1.10 -2.16 -2.87
CA ASP A 53 0.15 -1.49 -2.47
C ASP A 53 0.23 -1.32 -0.95
N SER A 54 -0.88 -0.89 -0.33
CA SER A 54 -0.96 -0.71 1.14
C SER A 54 -0.76 -2.03 1.89
N LEU A 55 -1.33 -3.12 1.36
CA LEU A 55 -1.18 -4.45 1.92
C LEU A 55 0.26 -4.98 1.73
N VAL A 56 0.89 -4.76 0.58
CA VAL A 56 2.29 -5.13 0.33
C VAL A 56 3.22 -4.37 1.26
N TYR A 57 3.04 -3.06 1.40
CA TYR A 57 3.79 -2.25 2.37
C TYR A 57 3.64 -2.81 3.79
N THR A 58 2.40 -3.10 4.21
CA THR A 58 2.13 -3.67 5.54
C THR A 58 2.76 -5.06 5.70
N LEU A 59 2.74 -5.88 4.65
CA LEU A 59 3.28 -7.23 4.64
C LEU A 59 4.80 -7.24 4.89
N LEU A 60 5.53 -6.38 4.18
CA LEU A 60 6.99 -6.24 4.29
C LEU A 60 7.46 -5.76 5.67
N HIS A 61 6.61 -5.03 6.38
CA HIS A 61 6.91 -4.51 7.72
C HIS A 61 6.30 -5.35 8.86
N SER A 62 5.51 -6.38 8.53
CA SER A 62 4.90 -7.25 9.53
C SER A 62 5.92 -8.25 10.07
N LYS A 63 6.03 -8.32 11.40
CA LYS A 63 6.86 -9.32 12.10
C LYS A 63 6.10 -10.61 12.46
N SER A 64 4.78 -10.61 12.32
CA SER A 64 3.90 -11.69 12.77
C SER A 64 3.52 -12.57 11.59
N LEU A 65 3.90 -13.85 11.62
CA LEU A 65 3.56 -14.83 10.57
C LEU A 65 2.05 -14.96 10.36
N ILE A 66 1.28 -14.93 11.45
CA ILE A 66 -0.18 -15.01 11.41
C ILE A 66 -0.75 -13.80 10.68
N ASP A 67 -0.21 -12.61 10.95
CA ASP A 67 -0.67 -11.39 10.29
C ASP A 67 -0.23 -11.37 8.82
N GLN A 68 0.98 -11.83 8.51
CA GLN A 68 1.43 -11.99 7.13
C GLN A 68 0.49 -12.89 6.33
N GLN A 69 0.11 -14.07 6.86
CA GLN A 69 -0.82 -14.98 6.20
C GLN A 69 -2.18 -14.33 5.96
N LYS A 70 -2.73 -13.61 6.94
CA LYS A 70 -4.00 -12.88 6.80
C LYS A 70 -3.90 -11.77 5.76
N ILE A 71 -2.78 -11.05 5.70
CA ILE A 71 -2.54 -10.00 4.70
C ILE A 71 -2.47 -10.61 3.30
N VAL A 72 -1.73 -11.71 3.09
CA VAL A 72 -1.66 -12.39 1.79
C VAL A 72 -3.03 -12.93 1.36
N GLU A 73 -3.81 -13.50 2.28
CA GLU A 73 -5.19 -13.89 1.96
C GLU A 73 -6.06 -12.67 1.60
N THR A 74 -5.86 -11.54 2.29
CA THR A 74 -6.58 -10.29 2.00
C THR A 74 -6.20 -9.74 0.62
N ILE A 75 -4.92 -9.80 0.24
CA ILE A 75 -4.44 -9.46 -1.12
C ILE A 75 -5.20 -10.31 -2.14
N ALA A 76 -5.24 -11.63 -1.96
CA ALA A 76 -5.93 -12.53 -2.89
C ALA A 76 -7.44 -12.25 -2.97
N LYS A 77 -8.09 -11.97 -1.84
CA LYS A 77 -9.52 -11.62 -1.74
C LYS A 77 -9.87 -10.34 -2.47
N THR A 78 -8.92 -9.41 -2.72
CA THR A 78 -9.22 -8.19 -3.47
C THR A 78 -9.69 -8.48 -4.89
N GLY A 79 -9.27 -9.61 -5.48
CA GLY A 79 -9.66 -9.99 -6.84
C GLY A 79 -9.18 -9.03 -7.94
N THR A 80 -8.24 -8.14 -7.62
CA THR A 80 -7.71 -7.13 -8.54
C THR A 80 -6.65 -7.71 -9.47
N GLN A 81 -6.35 -7.00 -10.57
CA GLN A 81 -5.30 -7.39 -11.50
C GLN A 81 -3.92 -7.36 -10.83
N GLU A 82 -3.67 -6.37 -9.98
CA GLU A 82 -2.44 -6.20 -9.20
C GLU A 82 -2.23 -7.37 -8.24
N ALA A 83 -3.29 -7.79 -7.53
CA ALA A 83 -3.22 -8.97 -6.67
C ALA A 83 -2.95 -10.26 -7.45
N PHE A 84 -3.59 -10.43 -8.62
CA PHE A 84 -3.32 -11.57 -9.50
C PHE A 84 -1.85 -11.59 -9.95
N LEU A 85 -1.36 -10.47 -10.49
CA LEU A 85 0.01 -10.34 -10.98
C LEU A 85 1.03 -10.52 -9.85
N LEU A 86 0.77 -9.96 -8.67
CA LEU A 86 1.63 -10.12 -7.51
C LEU A 86 1.78 -11.58 -7.10
N LEU A 87 0.65 -12.28 -6.92
CA LEU A 87 0.68 -13.68 -6.54
C LEU A 87 1.31 -14.54 -7.64
N TRP A 88 1.02 -14.26 -8.91
CA TRP A 88 1.64 -14.98 -10.02
C TRP A 88 3.16 -14.82 -10.03
N VAL A 89 3.65 -13.58 -10.01
CA VAL A 89 5.08 -13.27 -10.01
C VAL A 89 5.78 -13.86 -8.77
N ALA A 90 5.22 -13.64 -7.58
CA ALA A 90 5.89 -13.95 -6.32
C ALA A 90 5.75 -15.41 -5.85
N SER A 91 4.73 -16.14 -6.30
CA SER A 91 4.50 -17.52 -5.83
C SER A 91 4.79 -18.60 -6.87
N ILE A 92 4.77 -18.28 -8.16
CA ILE A 92 4.84 -19.28 -9.22
C ILE A 92 6.24 -19.38 -9.82
N HIS A 93 6.93 -18.26 -10.00
CA HIS A 93 8.25 -18.29 -10.60
C HIS A 93 9.28 -18.93 -9.65
N PRO A 94 10.21 -19.76 -10.18
CA PRO A 94 11.32 -20.27 -9.40
C PRO A 94 12.25 -19.11 -9.05
N LEU A 95 12.53 -18.94 -7.76
CA LEU A 95 13.54 -18.00 -7.29
C LEU A 95 14.73 -18.80 -6.82
N VAL A 96 15.87 -18.55 -7.47
CA VAL A 96 17.17 -18.99 -6.97
C VAL A 96 17.65 -17.87 -6.05
N PHE A 97 17.58 -18.11 -4.74
CA PHE A 97 18.00 -17.11 -3.74
C PHE A 97 19.52 -17.20 -3.58
N GLU A 98 20.26 -16.36 -4.31
CA GLU A 98 21.67 -16.12 -4.00
C GLU A 98 21.79 -15.17 -2.80
N ASP A 99 20.91 -14.15 -2.71
CA ASP A 99 20.85 -13.19 -1.60
C ASP A 99 19.39 -12.90 -1.18
N MET A 100 19.14 -12.81 0.14
CA MET A 100 17.84 -12.43 0.72
C MET A 100 17.60 -10.92 0.60
N ASN A 101 17.03 -10.50 -0.53
CA ASN A 101 16.59 -9.13 -0.76
C ASN A 101 15.09 -8.92 -0.39
N PRO A 102 14.60 -7.67 -0.33
CA PRO A 102 13.19 -7.38 0.00
C PRO A 102 12.18 -8.10 -0.89
N PHE A 103 12.46 -8.24 -2.19
CA PHE A 103 11.57 -8.96 -3.10
C PHE A 103 11.57 -10.46 -2.81
N GLY A 104 12.73 -11.06 -2.60
CA GLY A 104 12.85 -12.45 -2.20
C GLY A 104 12.13 -12.74 -0.88
N THR A 105 12.21 -11.81 0.08
CA THR A 105 11.45 -11.86 1.34
C THR A 105 9.94 -11.88 1.08
N LEU A 106 9.43 -10.99 0.21
CA LEU A 106 8.02 -10.96 -0.17
C LEU A 106 7.56 -12.30 -0.79
N CYS A 107 8.37 -12.84 -1.71
CA CYS A 107 8.09 -14.12 -2.35
C CYS A 107 8.05 -15.28 -1.34
N ALA A 108 9.00 -15.32 -0.41
CA ALA A 108 9.02 -16.31 0.65
C ALA A 108 7.76 -16.23 1.54
N ILE A 109 7.34 -15.01 1.92
CA ILE A 109 6.13 -14.80 2.71
C ILE A 109 4.88 -15.29 1.95
N ILE A 110 4.77 -14.98 0.66
CA ILE A 110 3.64 -15.38 -0.17
C ILE A 110 3.61 -16.90 -0.38
N ASP A 111 4.75 -17.56 -0.64
CA ASP A 111 4.80 -19.02 -0.78
C ASP A 111 4.44 -19.71 0.54
N HIS A 112 4.98 -19.24 1.67
CA HIS A 112 4.66 -19.76 3.01
C HIS A 112 3.18 -19.58 3.37
N SER A 113 2.55 -18.52 2.85
CA SER A 113 1.12 -18.24 3.02
C SER A 113 0.22 -19.00 2.03
N ASN A 114 0.75 -20.02 1.35
CA ASN A 114 0.06 -20.82 0.33
C ASN A 114 -0.43 -20.00 -0.88
N GLY A 115 0.40 -19.09 -1.39
CA GLY A 115 0.14 -18.27 -2.58
C GLY A 115 -0.51 -19.02 -3.76
N PRO A 116 0.00 -20.21 -4.18
CA PRO A 116 -0.61 -20.97 -5.26
C PRO A 116 -2.06 -21.42 -4.97
N SER A 117 -2.36 -21.80 -3.72
CA SER A 117 -3.71 -22.21 -3.31
C SER A 117 -4.66 -21.01 -3.29
N LEU A 118 -4.16 -19.84 -2.90
CA LEU A 118 -4.92 -18.59 -2.93
C LEU A 118 -5.22 -18.16 -4.37
N LEU A 119 -4.26 -18.30 -5.29
CA LEU A 119 -4.49 -18.12 -6.73
C LEU A 119 -5.62 -19.02 -7.24
N ASN A 120 -5.56 -20.32 -6.90
CA ASN A 120 -6.60 -21.27 -7.26
C ASN A 120 -7.97 -20.85 -6.73
N LYS A 121 -8.05 -20.53 -5.44
CA LYS A 121 -9.30 -20.19 -4.76
C LYS A 121 -9.95 -18.94 -5.32
N TYR A 122 -9.19 -17.85 -5.45
CA TYR A 122 -9.76 -16.53 -5.75
C TYR A 122 -9.77 -16.18 -7.25
N PHE A 123 -8.82 -16.68 -8.05
CA PHE A 123 -8.71 -16.32 -9.47
C PHE A 123 -9.09 -17.44 -10.43
N PHE A 124 -8.99 -18.71 -9.99
CA PHE A 124 -9.37 -19.89 -10.78
C PHE A 124 -10.59 -20.63 -10.23
N LYS A 125 -11.22 -20.13 -9.16
CA LYS A 125 -12.43 -20.73 -8.54
C LYS A 125 -12.26 -22.21 -8.21
N ASN A 126 -11.08 -22.59 -7.71
CA ASN A 126 -10.70 -23.98 -7.40
C ASN A 126 -10.77 -24.94 -8.61
N SER A 127 -10.56 -24.45 -9.84
CA SER A 127 -10.59 -25.30 -11.04
C SER A 127 -9.40 -26.26 -11.12
N VAL A 128 -8.27 -25.92 -10.49
CA VAL A 128 -7.09 -26.79 -10.46
C VAL A 128 -7.26 -27.82 -9.35
N LYS A 129 -7.37 -29.08 -9.75
CA LYS A 129 -7.35 -30.25 -8.86
C LYS A 129 -6.07 -31.04 -9.12
N VAL A 130 -5.42 -31.52 -8.07
CA VAL A 130 -4.26 -32.42 -8.18
C VAL A 130 -4.64 -33.75 -7.57
N LEU A 131 -4.23 -34.82 -8.24
CA LEU A 131 -4.38 -36.18 -7.73
C LEU A 131 -3.50 -36.32 -6.49
N GLU A 132 -4.10 -36.71 -5.37
CA GLU A 132 -3.37 -36.95 -4.14
C GLU A 132 -2.41 -38.12 -4.35
N THR A 133 -1.10 -37.82 -4.33
CA THR A 133 -0.06 -38.85 -4.16
C THR A 133 0.29 -38.98 -2.68
N SER A 134 0.92 -40.09 -2.29
CA SER A 134 1.38 -40.28 -0.91
C SER A 134 2.50 -39.31 -0.49
N ASP A 135 3.18 -38.67 -1.45
CA ASP A 135 4.25 -37.70 -1.19
C ASP A 135 3.74 -36.25 -1.24
N HIS A 136 3.74 -35.60 -0.08
CA HIS A 136 3.33 -34.21 0.08
C HIS A 136 4.19 -33.22 -0.74
N LEU A 137 5.49 -33.48 -0.91
CA LEU A 137 6.37 -32.59 -1.69
C LEU A 137 6.05 -32.67 -3.17
N THR A 138 5.90 -33.88 -3.70
CA THR A 138 5.45 -34.12 -5.08
C THR A 138 4.07 -33.50 -5.32
N ASN A 139 3.14 -33.58 -4.37
CA ASN A 139 1.84 -32.91 -4.46
C ASN A 139 1.98 -31.39 -4.55
N LYS A 140 2.79 -30.75 -3.68
CA LYS A 140 3.01 -29.30 -3.70
C LYS A 140 3.61 -28.85 -5.04
N TYR A 141 4.61 -29.58 -5.54
CA TYR A 141 5.23 -29.30 -6.84
C TYR A 141 4.24 -29.43 -7.99
N ASN A 142 3.51 -30.56 -8.07
CA ASN A 142 2.52 -30.81 -9.11
C ASN A 142 1.40 -29.77 -9.10
N PHE A 143 0.96 -29.34 -7.91
CA PHE A 143 -0.02 -28.27 -7.76
C PHE A 143 0.51 -26.93 -8.27
N LYS A 144 1.72 -26.54 -7.89
CA LYS A 144 2.34 -25.30 -8.39
C LYS A 144 2.49 -25.32 -9.91
N GLN A 145 2.87 -26.45 -10.51
CA GLN A 145 2.96 -26.62 -11.97
C GLN A 145 1.59 -26.53 -12.66
N ALA A 146 0.55 -27.13 -12.08
CA ALA A 146 -0.80 -27.04 -12.62
C ALA A 146 -1.35 -25.60 -12.55
N ILE A 147 -1.08 -24.87 -11.46
CA ILE A 147 -1.41 -23.45 -11.35
C ILE A 147 -0.65 -22.62 -12.39
N LEU A 148 0.65 -22.88 -12.59
CA LEU A 148 1.43 -22.21 -13.64
C LEU A 148 0.81 -22.38 -15.03
N LYS A 149 0.34 -23.59 -15.36
CA LYS A 149 -0.35 -23.88 -16.62
C LYS A 149 -1.66 -23.08 -16.76
N GLU A 150 -2.47 -22.96 -15.71
CA GLU A 150 -3.68 -22.13 -15.73
C GLU A 150 -3.35 -20.62 -15.83
N CYS A 151 -2.32 -20.16 -15.13
CA CYS A 151 -1.82 -18.78 -15.28
C CYS A 151 -1.43 -18.50 -16.73
N ALA A 152 -0.71 -19.40 -17.40
CA ALA A 152 -0.28 -19.23 -18.78
C ALA A 152 -1.46 -19.04 -19.76
N LYS A 153 -2.62 -19.67 -19.52
CA LYS A 153 -3.84 -19.47 -20.32
C LYS A 153 -4.37 -18.04 -20.26
N LYS A 154 -4.20 -17.35 -19.12
CA LYS A 154 -4.57 -15.94 -18.95
C LYS A 154 -3.57 -14.97 -19.58
N LYS A 155 -2.41 -15.46 -20.05
CA LYS A 155 -1.32 -14.67 -20.64
C LYS A 155 -0.96 -13.43 -19.79
N PRO A 156 -0.70 -13.57 -18.48
CA PRO A 156 -0.34 -12.45 -17.62
C PRO A 156 0.90 -11.73 -18.16
N LYS A 157 0.90 -10.41 -18.05
CA LYS A 157 2.06 -9.57 -18.37
C LYS A 157 2.36 -8.70 -17.16
N ALA A 158 3.47 -8.97 -16.52
CA ALA A 158 4.05 -8.11 -15.50
C ALA A 158 5.33 -7.48 -16.06
N TYR A 159 5.60 -6.25 -15.67
CA TYR A 159 6.84 -5.58 -16.03
C TYR A 159 7.56 -5.10 -14.78
N PHE A 160 8.88 -4.97 -14.87
CA PHE A 160 9.70 -4.41 -13.82
C PHE A 160 10.79 -3.48 -14.37
N CYS A 161 11.43 -2.73 -13.47
CA CYS A 161 12.51 -1.80 -13.78
C CYS A 161 13.83 -2.27 -13.13
N THR A 162 14.88 -2.46 -13.92
CA THR A 162 16.21 -2.87 -13.41
C THR A 162 16.85 -1.82 -12.52
N VAL A 163 16.71 -0.55 -12.90
CA VAL A 163 17.12 0.58 -12.07
C VAL A 163 15.84 1.28 -11.64
N ARG A 164 15.55 1.21 -10.35
CA ARG A 164 14.53 2.07 -9.74
C ARG A 164 14.97 3.50 -10.02
N ASN A 165 14.13 4.31 -10.66
CA ASN A 165 14.47 5.71 -10.89
C ASN A 165 14.41 6.43 -9.54
N LYS A 166 15.47 6.27 -8.73
CA LYS A 166 15.61 6.89 -7.41
C LYS A 166 15.63 8.42 -7.51
N ALA A 167 15.78 8.99 -8.71
CA ALA A 167 15.56 10.41 -8.95
C ALA A 167 14.09 10.85 -8.78
N LEU A 168 13.15 9.89 -8.66
CA LEU A 168 11.74 10.15 -8.32
C LEU A 168 11.46 10.05 -6.80
N ASP A 169 12.37 9.46 -6.03
CA ASP A 169 12.53 9.88 -4.64
C ASP A 169 13.27 11.22 -4.74
N PRO A 170 12.72 12.35 -4.27
CA PRO A 170 13.54 13.54 -4.17
C PRO A 170 14.81 13.14 -3.41
N ASP A 171 15.98 13.56 -3.91
CA ASP A 171 17.24 13.38 -3.19
C ASP A 171 17.15 14.17 -1.88
N LEU A 172 16.50 13.53 -0.91
CA LEU A 172 16.30 14.06 0.42
C LEU A 172 17.64 14.12 1.13
N GLY A 173 18.72 13.52 0.61
CA GLY A 173 20.06 13.56 1.19
C GLY A 173 20.04 13.31 2.70
N ASP A 174 20.85 14.07 3.43
CA ASP A 174 20.91 14.09 4.90
C ASP A 174 19.71 14.77 5.59
N ILE A 175 18.60 15.07 4.88
CA ILE A 175 17.42 15.68 5.52
C ILE A 175 16.87 14.73 6.56
N ASN A 176 16.95 15.17 7.82
CA ASN A 176 16.39 14.47 8.95
C ASN A 176 15.05 15.10 9.35
N PRO A 177 13.91 14.60 8.83
CA PRO A 177 12.60 15.20 9.10
C PRO A 177 12.15 14.99 10.55
N ARG A 178 12.85 14.15 11.35
CA ARG A 178 12.38 13.72 12.68
C ARG A 178 12.10 14.88 13.62
N LYS A 179 12.86 15.98 13.54
CA LYS A 179 12.62 17.18 14.36
C LYS A 179 11.28 17.85 14.01
N TYR A 180 10.94 17.90 12.72
CA TYR A 180 9.72 18.50 12.20
C TYR A 180 8.51 17.57 12.45
N ASP A 181 8.68 16.27 12.20
CA ASP A 181 7.68 15.25 12.50
C ASP A 181 7.27 15.28 13.97
N LYS A 182 8.23 15.41 14.90
CA LYS A 182 7.93 15.51 16.34
C LYS A 182 7.02 16.70 16.67
N GLN A 183 7.18 17.83 15.99
CA GLN A 183 6.35 19.02 16.21
C GLN A 183 4.92 18.79 15.70
N ILE A 184 4.78 18.25 14.49
CA ILE A 184 3.47 17.93 13.91
C ILE A 184 2.76 16.86 14.75
N ILE A 185 3.45 15.78 15.14
CA ILE A 185 2.89 14.73 16.00
C ILE A 185 2.46 15.30 17.36
N LYS A 186 3.20 16.25 17.93
CA LYS A 186 2.81 16.91 19.19
C LYS A 186 1.51 17.70 19.03
N ILE A 187 1.33 18.41 17.91
CA ILE A 187 0.09 19.12 17.58
C ILE A 187 -1.07 18.14 17.42
N ILE A 188 -0.86 17.05 16.65
CA ILE A 188 -1.87 15.99 16.46
C ILE A 188 -2.28 15.42 17.81
N ASN A 189 -1.32 15.05 18.66
CA ASN A 189 -1.59 14.45 19.97
C ASN A 189 -2.34 15.43 20.90
N ARG A 190 -1.94 16.71 20.91
CA ARG A 190 -2.59 17.77 21.69
C ARG A 190 -4.04 17.97 21.29
N ASN A 191 -4.33 17.94 19.98
CA ASN A 191 -5.67 18.16 19.42
C ASN A 191 -6.41 16.86 19.09
N SER A 192 -5.91 15.71 19.54
CA SER A 192 -6.43 14.39 19.16
C SER A 192 -7.85 14.10 19.66
N ASN A 193 -8.41 14.91 20.56
CA ASN A 193 -9.68 14.64 21.23
C ASN A 193 -10.87 14.65 20.27
N THR A 194 -11.32 13.48 19.81
CA THR A 194 -12.40 13.36 18.81
C THR A 194 -13.79 13.71 19.35
N LYS A 195 -13.95 13.94 20.66
CA LYS A 195 -15.17 14.56 21.21
C LYS A 195 -15.29 16.04 20.86
N ASN A 196 -14.16 16.68 20.59
CA ASN A 196 -14.17 18.05 20.10
C ASN A 196 -14.49 18.00 18.59
N PRO A 197 -15.64 18.50 18.12
CA PRO A 197 -15.96 18.54 16.69
C PRO A 197 -14.95 19.36 15.89
N GLN A 198 -14.18 20.23 16.57
CA GLN A 198 -13.15 21.05 15.99
C GLN A 198 -11.75 20.39 15.97
N CYS A 199 -11.60 19.15 16.46
CA CYS A 199 -10.28 18.51 16.59
C CYS A 199 -9.46 18.53 15.29
N ILE A 200 -10.07 18.12 14.17
CA ILE A 200 -9.42 18.11 12.85
C ILE A 200 -9.08 19.55 12.41
N LYS A 201 -10.02 20.48 12.56
CA LYS A 201 -9.82 21.90 12.19
C LYS A 201 -8.69 22.54 13.00
N ASN A 202 -8.56 22.20 14.29
CA ASN A 202 -7.47 22.67 15.13
C ASN A 202 -6.12 22.07 14.72
N ILE A 203 -6.07 20.77 14.40
CA ILE A 203 -4.85 20.12 13.87
C ILE A 203 -4.40 20.82 12.59
N ILE A 204 -5.31 20.98 11.62
CA ILE A 204 -5.06 21.66 10.35
C ILE A 204 -4.51 23.06 10.61
N LYS A 205 -5.24 23.87 11.38
CA LYS A 205 -4.85 25.25 11.68
C LYS A 205 -3.45 25.34 12.29
N GLU A 206 -3.20 24.60 13.37
CA GLU A 206 -1.91 24.66 14.07
C GLU A 206 -0.75 24.10 13.24
N VAL A 207 -0.98 23.10 12.38
CA VAL A 207 0.06 22.59 11.48
C VAL A 207 0.37 23.60 10.37
N THR A 208 -0.64 24.25 9.80
CA THR A 208 -0.45 25.32 8.80
C THR A 208 0.31 26.52 9.35
N GLU A 209 0.19 26.81 10.65
CA GLU A 209 0.91 27.91 11.31
C GLU A 209 2.40 27.61 11.57
N LEU A 210 2.88 26.37 11.34
CA LEU A 210 4.29 26.04 11.49
C LEU A 210 5.13 26.70 10.39
N PRO A 211 6.28 27.34 10.72
CA PRO A 211 7.04 28.14 9.77
C PRO A 211 7.70 27.34 8.64
N PHE A 212 7.78 26.02 8.78
CA PHE A 212 8.33 25.11 7.78
C PHE A 212 7.25 24.37 6.98
N VAL A 213 5.96 24.67 7.20
CA VAL A 213 4.85 24.05 6.46
C VAL A 213 4.42 25.00 5.34
N GLU A 214 4.49 24.53 4.09
CA GLU A 214 4.03 25.30 2.94
C GLU A 214 2.56 25.01 2.62
N ASP A 215 2.14 23.75 2.79
CA ASP A 215 0.81 23.31 2.37
C ASP A 215 0.39 22.03 3.12
N ILE A 216 -0.92 21.80 3.19
CA ILE A 216 -1.49 20.60 3.82
C ILE A 216 -2.71 20.08 3.04
N LEU A 217 -2.97 18.79 3.19
CA LEU A 217 -4.20 18.18 2.72
C LEU A 217 -4.70 17.15 3.72
N TRP A 218 -5.97 17.26 4.09
CA TRP A 218 -6.64 16.30 4.95
C TRP A 218 -7.47 15.33 4.12
N ASP A 219 -7.12 14.04 4.21
CA ASP A 219 -7.90 12.87 3.82
C ASP A 219 -8.56 12.90 2.43
N GLY A 220 -7.96 13.60 1.46
CA GLY A 220 -8.28 13.50 0.03
C GLY A 220 -9.75 13.76 -0.33
N CYS A 221 -10.42 14.70 0.34
CA CYS A 221 -11.83 15.07 0.16
C CYS A 221 -12.85 13.96 0.39
N TYR A 222 -12.48 12.89 1.08
CA TYR A 222 -13.45 11.94 1.61
C TYR A 222 -14.04 12.52 2.90
N GLU A 223 -15.35 12.72 2.94
CA GLU A 223 -16.06 12.92 4.21
C GLU A 223 -16.04 11.60 4.99
N LYS A 224 -15.02 11.41 5.83
CA LYS A 224 -15.02 10.32 6.81
C LYS A 224 -15.66 10.81 8.09
N LEU A 225 -16.82 10.23 8.43
CA LEU A 225 -17.45 10.41 9.73
C LEU A 225 -16.50 9.90 10.84
N CYS A 226 -16.23 10.74 11.84
CA CYS A 226 -15.34 10.43 12.98
C CYS A 226 -15.78 9.28 13.90
N ILE A 227 -16.77 8.49 13.49
CA ILE A 227 -17.55 7.57 14.31
C ILE A 227 -17.14 6.10 14.08
N TYR A 228 -16.41 5.81 12.98
CA TYR A 228 -15.88 4.47 12.67
C TYR A 228 -14.35 4.40 12.86
N PRO A 229 -13.73 3.21 13.02
CA PRO A 229 -12.27 3.03 12.94
C PRO A 229 -11.77 3.36 11.53
N ALA A 230 -11.72 4.63 11.22
CA ALA A 230 -11.18 5.13 9.98
C ALA A 230 -9.70 5.46 10.18
N TYR A 231 -8.92 5.15 9.15
CA TYR A 231 -7.61 5.77 8.96
C TYR A 231 -7.83 7.15 8.34
N TYR A 232 -7.24 8.15 8.97
CA TYR A 232 -7.17 9.52 8.48
C TYR A 232 -5.75 9.81 8.04
N HIS A 233 -5.61 10.56 6.95
CA HIS A 233 -4.30 10.97 6.48
C HIS A 233 -4.21 12.49 6.53
N LEU A 234 -3.20 13.00 7.22
CA LEU A 234 -2.75 14.38 7.06
C LEU A 234 -1.52 14.34 6.18
N MET A 235 -1.62 14.91 4.99
CA MET A 235 -0.48 15.12 4.10
C MET A 235 0.03 16.55 4.30
N VAL A 236 1.34 16.72 4.36
CA VAL A 236 2.00 18.00 4.67
C VAL A 236 3.17 18.18 3.70
N ILE A 237 3.19 19.31 3.02
CA ILE A 237 4.35 19.80 2.29
C ILE A 237 5.11 20.72 3.23
N MET A 238 6.39 20.43 3.42
CA MET A 238 7.31 21.20 4.24
C MET A 238 8.44 21.77 3.40
N ASN A 239 8.99 22.89 3.86
CA ASN A 239 10.27 23.43 3.40
C ASN A 239 11.32 23.18 4.49
N ILE A 240 12.24 22.24 4.23
CA ILE A 240 13.32 21.88 5.14
C ILE A 240 14.64 22.11 4.40
N ASP A 241 15.48 23.01 4.92
CA ASP A 241 16.79 23.33 4.34
C ASP A 241 16.70 23.70 2.85
N ASN A 242 15.70 24.52 2.49
CA ASN A 242 15.37 24.94 1.12
C ASN A 242 14.96 23.81 0.18
N LYS A 243 14.59 22.65 0.72
CA LYS A 243 14.05 21.52 -0.05
C LYS A 243 12.59 21.29 0.32
N LYS A 244 11.77 21.08 -0.71
CA LYS A 244 10.36 20.75 -0.56
C LYS A 244 10.21 19.27 -0.25
N VAL A 245 9.60 18.95 0.88
CA VAL A 245 9.45 17.59 1.41
C VAL A 245 7.98 17.30 1.67
N GLU A 246 7.44 16.27 1.02
CA GLU A 246 6.07 15.86 1.24
C GLU A 246 6.00 14.65 2.17
N ARG A 247 5.26 14.80 3.27
CA ARG A 247 5.06 13.78 4.30
C ARG A 247 3.59 13.44 4.42
N TYR A 248 3.31 12.21 4.83
CA TYR A 248 2.00 11.82 5.33
C TYR A 248 2.08 11.39 6.78
N TYR A 249 1.00 11.64 7.51
CA TYR A 249 0.75 11.21 8.88
C TYR A 249 -0.54 10.39 8.85
N SER A 250 -0.41 9.08 8.99
CA SER A 250 -1.55 8.18 9.13
C SER A 250 -1.98 8.15 10.58
N MET A 251 -3.23 8.48 10.84
CA MET A 251 -3.85 8.47 12.15
C MET A 251 -4.99 7.46 12.18
N LYS A 252 -5.15 6.79 13.30
CA LYS A 252 -6.27 5.88 13.54
C LYS A 252 -7.20 6.46 14.59
N GLY A 253 -8.49 6.55 14.26
CA GLY A 253 -9.54 6.71 15.27
C GLY A 253 -9.84 5.36 15.94
N ALA A 254 -10.09 5.36 17.25
CA ALA A 254 -10.49 4.23 18.12
C ALA A 254 -9.97 2.80 17.76
N LYS A 255 -9.17 2.20 18.66
CA LYS A 255 -8.68 0.83 18.54
C LYS A 255 -9.82 -0.18 18.82
N PHE A 256 -9.95 -1.21 17.99
CA PHE A 256 -10.73 -2.41 18.32
C PHE A 256 -9.81 -3.41 19.01
N VAL A 257 -10.19 -3.87 20.20
CA VAL A 257 -9.52 -4.98 20.87
C VAL A 257 -10.51 -6.13 20.90
N TYR A 258 -10.14 -7.25 20.27
CA TYR A 258 -10.91 -8.48 20.35
C TYR A 258 -10.43 -9.27 21.56
N PHE A 259 -11.30 -9.54 22.52
CA PHE A 259 -11.06 -10.58 23.51
C PHE A 259 -12.08 -11.69 23.26
N GLY A 260 -11.59 -12.88 22.89
CA GLY A 260 -12.43 -14.06 22.81
C GLY A 260 -12.66 -14.61 24.22
N ILE A 261 -13.90 -14.56 24.72
CA ILE A 261 -14.25 -15.30 25.92
C ILE A 261 -14.55 -16.73 25.46
N ARG A 262 -13.66 -17.68 25.79
CA ARG A 262 -13.94 -19.11 25.58
C ARG A 262 -14.87 -19.58 26.68
N TRP A 263 -16.12 -19.88 26.33
CA TRP A 263 -17.05 -20.54 27.23
C TRP A 263 -17.41 -21.90 26.65
N ARG A 264 -17.10 -22.98 27.38
CA ARG A 264 -17.35 -24.38 26.98
C ARG A 264 -16.77 -24.80 25.61
N GLY A 265 -15.54 -24.40 25.31
CA GLY A 265 -14.84 -24.85 24.09
C GLY A 265 -15.30 -24.20 22.78
N GLU A 266 -16.40 -23.46 22.79
CA GLU A 266 -16.86 -22.65 21.67
C GLU A 266 -16.45 -21.18 21.88
N GLY A 267 -15.80 -20.60 20.87
CA GLY A 267 -15.37 -19.21 20.92
C GLY A 267 -16.55 -18.26 20.69
N LEU A 268 -17.13 -17.72 21.77
CA LEU A 268 -18.04 -16.58 21.68
C LEU A 268 -17.20 -15.31 21.41
N LEU A 269 -17.28 -14.80 20.18
CA LEU A 269 -16.71 -13.51 19.79
C LEU A 269 -17.48 -12.37 20.48
N GLY A 270 -17.17 -12.12 21.75
CA GLY A 270 -17.54 -10.87 22.42
C GLY A 270 -16.77 -9.70 21.83
N ARG A 271 -17.47 -8.66 21.38
CA ARG A 271 -16.85 -7.38 20.99
C ARG A 271 -16.89 -6.46 22.20
N THR A 272 -15.76 -6.29 22.88
CA THR A 272 -15.60 -5.18 23.82
C THR A 272 -14.81 -4.08 23.15
N ILE A 273 -15.39 -2.88 23.07
CA ILE A 273 -14.69 -1.73 22.49
C ILE A 273 -13.77 -1.18 23.58
N GLU A 274 -12.48 -1.57 23.57
CA GLU A 274 -11.48 -0.91 24.41
C GLU A 274 -11.13 0.43 23.78
N THR A 275 -11.89 1.40 24.24
CA THR A 275 -11.87 2.74 23.73
C THR A 275 -10.79 3.54 24.44
N ASN A 276 -9.69 3.83 23.75
CA ASN A 276 -9.00 5.10 23.98
C ASN A 276 -9.94 6.19 23.42
N LYS A 277 -10.99 6.49 24.18
CA LYS A 277 -12.37 6.59 23.67
C LYS A 277 -12.63 7.72 22.72
N ASN A 278 -11.74 8.68 22.66
CA ASN A 278 -11.94 9.87 21.87
C ASN A 278 -10.59 10.44 21.43
N LYS A 279 -9.65 9.63 20.93
CA LYS A 279 -8.33 10.13 20.49
C LYS A 279 -7.95 9.64 19.10
N LEU A 280 -7.39 10.53 18.30
CA LEU A 280 -6.57 10.20 17.13
C LEU A 280 -5.18 9.76 17.60
N VAL A 281 -4.69 8.64 17.07
CA VAL A 281 -3.33 8.15 17.35
C VAL A 281 -2.57 8.07 16.04
N VAL A 282 -1.43 8.75 15.95
CA VAL A 282 -0.51 8.60 14.81
C VAL A 282 0.05 7.18 14.83
N VAL A 283 -0.21 6.43 13.77
CA VAL A 283 0.22 5.03 13.63
C VAL A 283 1.37 4.86 12.64
N ASN A 284 1.51 5.79 11.68
CA ASN A 284 2.58 5.76 10.70
C ASN A 284 2.89 7.17 10.20
N THR A 285 4.15 7.40 9.81
CA THR A 285 4.61 8.62 9.15
C THR A 285 5.58 8.24 8.05
N GLY A 286 5.43 8.80 6.85
CA GLY A 286 6.29 8.46 5.73
C GLY A 286 6.39 9.57 4.70
N TYR A 287 7.26 9.35 3.72
CA TYR A 287 7.37 10.22 2.54
C TYR A 287 6.29 9.86 1.55
N SER A 288 5.73 10.87 0.89
CA SER A 288 4.67 10.66 -0.10
C SER A 288 4.69 11.75 -1.18
N PRO A 289 5.80 11.93 -1.92
CA PRO A 289 5.89 12.91 -3.01
C PRO A 289 4.75 12.77 -4.04
N GLY A 290 4.11 13.89 -4.35
CA GLY A 290 3.04 14.03 -5.34
C GLY A 290 1.65 13.56 -4.86
N SER A 291 1.51 13.13 -3.62
CA SER A 291 0.23 12.62 -3.11
C SER A 291 -0.82 13.70 -2.88
N ILE A 292 -0.41 14.91 -2.46
CA ILE A 292 -1.31 16.05 -2.29
C ILE A 292 -1.90 16.45 -3.63
N ASP A 293 -1.07 16.61 -4.67
CA ASP A 293 -1.53 17.00 -5.99
C ASP A 293 -2.43 15.92 -6.61
N ALA A 294 -2.06 14.64 -6.48
CA ALA A 294 -2.88 13.52 -6.94
C ALA A 294 -4.23 13.46 -6.21
N ALA A 295 -4.24 13.66 -4.89
CA ALA A 295 -5.46 13.67 -4.09
C ALA A 295 -6.35 14.89 -4.44
N ARG A 296 -5.78 16.07 -4.70
CA ARG A 296 -6.52 17.24 -5.18
C ARG A 296 -7.15 17.00 -6.55
N ALA A 297 -6.38 16.48 -7.51
CA ALA A 297 -6.90 16.14 -8.83
C ALA A 297 -8.07 15.14 -8.72
N TYR A 298 -7.94 14.14 -7.85
CA TYR A 298 -9.02 13.21 -7.55
C TYR A 298 -10.26 13.92 -6.97
N CYS A 299 -10.08 14.82 -6.00
CA CYS A 299 -11.16 15.62 -5.43
C CYS A 299 -11.92 16.45 -6.48
N GLU A 300 -11.19 17.12 -7.37
CA GLU A 300 -11.76 17.94 -8.43
C GLU A 300 -12.57 17.10 -9.41
N THR A 301 -12.02 15.94 -9.78
CA THR A 301 -12.72 14.98 -10.65
C THR A 301 -14.03 14.51 -10.02
N LYS A 302 -14.05 14.26 -8.70
CA LYS A 302 -15.25 13.86 -7.96
C LYS A 302 -16.28 14.97 -7.84
N LYS A 303 -15.86 16.22 -7.62
CA LYS A 303 -16.77 17.38 -7.59
C LYS A 303 -17.52 17.58 -8.90
N ASN A 304 -16.89 17.26 -10.03
CA ASN A 304 -17.50 17.40 -11.35
C ASN A 304 -18.47 16.25 -11.73
N GLN A 305 -18.52 15.18 -10.92
CA GLN A 305 -19.39 14.02 -11.16
C GLN A 305 -20.70 14.08 -10.38
N ASN A 306 -20.80 14.97 -9.38
CA ASN A 306 -21.99 15.19 -8.55
C ASN A 306 -22.65 16.51 -8.91
#